data_AF-A0A4S1FRI1-F1
#
_entry.id   AF-A0A4S1FRI1-F1
#
_cell.length_a   1.000
_cell.length_b   1.000
_cell.length_c   1.000
_cell.angle_alpha   90.00
_cell.angle_beta   90.00
_cell.angle_gamma   90.00
#
_symmetry.space_group_name_H-M   'P 1'
#
loop_
_entity.id
_entity.type
_entity.pdbx_description
1 polymer ?
#
loop_
_entity_poly.entity_id
_entity_poly.type
_entity_poly.pdbx_seq_one_letter_code
_entity_poly.pdbx_strand_id
1 'polypeptide(L)'
;LGIVTRVALRLDPVADASATALVGVPDAASAQQIVRHFLGSTSARLSAAEILWRNFASFMQRALGYSPGQLPLDAPCLLVLGLGADSMEAARAAL
;
A
#
# COMPACT_ATOMS: atom_id res chain seq x y z
N LEU A 1 -21.46 -20.31 18.67
CA LEU A 1 -20.26 -19.45 18.64
C LEU A 1 -19.86 -19.15 20.08
N GLY A 2 -18.59 -19.31 20.45
CA GLY A 2 -18.08 -19.16 21.83
C GLY A 2 -16.87 -18.21 21.90
N ILE A 3 -16.27 -18.06 23.08
CA ILE A 3 -15.13 -17.15 23.30
C ILE A 3 -13.83 -17.86 22.92
N VAL A 4 -13.07 -17.27 21.97
CA VAL A 4 -11.71 -17.71 21.64
C VAL A 4 -10.78 -17.27 22.77
N THR A 5 -10.14 -18.21 23.47
CA THR A 5 -9.25 -17.92 24.62
C THR A 5 -7.76 -18.10 24.30
N ARG A 6 -7.43 -18.80 23.21
CA ARG A 6 -6.05 -19.05 22.75
C ARG A 6 -6.01 -19.15 21.24
N VAL A 7 -4.90 -18.73 20.65
CA VAL A 7 -4.61 -18.87 19.22
C VAL A 7 -3.18 -19.35 19.04
N ALA A 8 -2.95 -20.17 18.01
CA ALA A 8 -1.63 -20.46 17.48
C ALA A 8 -1.60 -19.90 16.06
N LEU A 9 -0.62 -19.04 15.75
CA LEU A 9 -0.50 -18.34 14.48
C LEU A 9 0.81 -18.72 13.81
N ARG A 10 0.78 -18.93 12.48
CA ARG A 10 2.00 -19.01 11.68
C ARG A 10 2.55 -17.59 11.52
N LEU A 11 3.85 -17.44 11.75
CA LEU A 11 4.57 -16.22 11.43
C LEU A 11 5.29 -16.41 10.09
N ASP A 12 5.16 -15.43 9.21
CA ASP A 12 5.96 -15.35 7.98
C ASP A 12 7.19 -14.47 8.26
N PRO A 13 8.35 -14.74 7.62
CA PRO A 13 9.54 -13.91 7.79
C PRO A 13 9.29 -12.48 7.27
N VAL A 14 9.95 -11.52 7.91
CA VAL A 14 9.98 -10.12 7.45
C VAL A 14 10.92 -10.02 6.25
N ALA A 15 10.54 -9.25 5.23
CA ALA A 15 11.40 -9.01 4.08
C ALA A 15 12.65 -8.20 4.48
N ASP A 16 13.79 -8.48 3.85
CA ASP A 16 15.07 -7.80 4.14
C ASP A 16 15.03 -6.31 3.77
N ALA A 17 14.22 -5.94 2.79
CA ALA A 17 13.91 -4.56 2.43
C ALA A 17 12.45 -4.37 2.08
N SER A 18 11.98 -3.13 2.20
CA SER A 18 10.65 -2.73 1.78
C SER A 18 10.66 -1.39 1.05
N ALA A 19 9.65 -1.21 0.21
CA ALA A 19 9.36 0.07 -0.43
C ALA A 19 7.87 0.39 -0.28
N THR A 20 7.56 1.67 -0.15
CA THR A 20 6.18 2.16 -0.06
C THR A 20 5.98 3.27 -1.06
N ALA A 21 4.90 3.18 -1.84
CA ALA A 21 4.49 4.21 -2.78
C ALA A 21 3.08 4.70 -2.45
N LEU A 22 2.86 6.00 -2.61
CA LEU A 22 1.56 6.64 -2.55
C LEU A 22 1.26 7.26 -3.92
N VAL A 23 0.26 6.74 -4.61
CA VAL A 23 -0.02 7.07 -6.01
C VAL A 23 -1.43 7.61 -6.15
N GLY A 24 -1.59 8.76 -6.81
CA GLY A 24 -2.91 9.23 -7.25
C GLY A 24 -3.41 8.42 -8.44
N VAL A 25 -4.64 7.90 -8.37
CA VAL A 25 -5.26 7.09 -9.44
C VAL A 25 -6.65 7.62 -9.80
N PRO A 26 -7.08 7.51 -11.07
CA PRO A 26 -8.34 8.09 -11.53
C PRO A 26 -9.57 7.33 -11.00
N ASP A 27 -9.44 6.03 -10.75
CA ASP A 27 -10.52 5.16 -10.27
C ASP A 27 -9.99 3.85 -9.66
N ALA A 28 -10.91 3.06 -9.09
CA ALA A 28 -10.60 1.77 -8.50
C ALA A 28 -10.15 0.72 -9.53
N ALA A 29 -10.59 0.82 -10.79
CA ALA A 29 -10.19 -0.13 -11.83
C ALA A 29 -8.70 0.03 -12.17
N SER A 30 -8.21 1.27 -12.22
CA SER A 30 -6.81 1.63 -12.42
C SER A 30 -5.96 1.15 -11.25
N ALA A 31 -6.44 1.32 -10.01
CA ALA A 31 -5.78 0.74 -8.84
C ALA A 31 -5.63 -0.78 -8.95
N GLN A 32 -6.69 -1.49 -9.36
CA GLN A 32 -6.65 -2.93 -9.56
C GLN A 32 -5.71 -3.36 -10.70
N GLN A 33 -5.52 -2.54 -11.73
CA GLN A 33 -4.52 -2.83 -12.77
C GLN A 33 -3.09 -2.75 -12.21
N ILE A 34 -2.80 -1.73 -11.41
CA ILE A 34 -1.51 -1.60 -10.73
C ILE A 34 -1.27 -2.77 -9.77
N VAL A 35 -2.27 -3.15 -8.96
CA VAL A 35 -2.18 -4.31 -8.06
C VAL A 35 -1.93 -5.60 -8.84
N ARG A 36 -2.64 -5.82 -9.96
CA ARG A 36 -2.42 -6.99 -10.82
C ARG A 36 -1.00 -7.05 -11.38
N HIS A 37 -0.41 -5.92 -11.74
CA HIS A 37 0.99 -5.86 -12.18
C HIS A 37 1.93 -6.40 -11.09
N PHE A 38 1.78 -5.94 -9.84
CA PHE A 38 2.63 -6.38 -8.74
C PHE A 38 2.36 -7.81 -8.26
N LEU A 39 1.14 -8.31 -8.38
CA LEU A 39 0.83 -9.71 -8.12
C LEU A 39 1.49 -10.68 -9.13
N GLY A 40 1.78 -10.20 -10.34
CA GLY A 40 2.49 -10.97 -11.37
C GLY A 40 4.01 -10.80 -11.36
N SER A 41 4.55 -9.88 -10.55
CA SER A 41 5.98 -9.61 -10.48
C SER A 41 6.70 -10.61 -9.58
N THR A 42 7.91 -11.02 -9.97
CA THR A 42 8.77 -11.92 -9.18
C THR A 42 9.89 -11.19 -8.44
N SER A 43 10.20 -9.95 -8.82
CA SER A 43 11.32 -9.18 -8.25
C SER A 43 11.00 -8.53 -6.90
N ALA A 44 9.72 -8.37 -6.58
CA ALA A 44 9.24 -7.87 -5.30
C ALA A 44 7.86 -8.45 -4.98
N ARG A 45 7.60 -8.75 -3.72
CA ARG A 45 6.32 -9.27 -3.24
C ARG A 45 5.42 -8.13 -2.80
N LEU A 46 4.21 -8.09 -3.32
CA LEU A 46 3.16 -7.19 -2.83
C LEU A 46 2.81 -7.56 -1.37
N SER A 47 3.03 -6.63 -0.44
CA SER A 47 2.74 -6.78 0.99
C SER A 47 1.54 -5.96 1.45
N ALA A 48 1.22 -4.86 0.76
CA ALA A 48 0.04 -4.04 1.02
C ALA A 48 -0.48 -3.37 -0.27
N ALA A 49 -1.80 -3.21 -0.36
CA ALA A 49 -2.48 -2.49 -1.44
C ALA A 49 -3.78 -1.87 -0.91
N GLU A 50 -3.74 -0.61 -0.49
CA GLU A 50 -4.86 0.08 0.15
C GLU A 50 -5.35 1.24 -0.72
N ILE A 51 -6.66 1.31 -0.99
CA ILE A 51 -7.27 2.42 -1.72
C ILE A 51 -7.98 3.38 -0.77
N LEU A 52 -7.75 4.67 -0.98
CA LEU A 52 -8.32 5.77 -0.21
C LEU A 52 -9.04 6.70 -1.18
N TRP A 53 -10.31 7.02 -0.88
CA TRP A 53 -11.02 8.03 -1.66
C TRP A 53 -10.53 9.43 -1.28
N ARG A 54 -10.47 10.35 -2.25
CA ARG A 54 -9.99 11.72 -2.02
C ARG A 54 -10.66 12.41 -0.84
N ASN A 55 -11.97 12.24 -0.65
CA ASN A 55 -12.70 12.86 0.45
C ASN A 55 -12.19 12.39 1.82
N PHE A 56 -11.94 11.09 1.97
CA PHE A 56 -11.33 10.52 3.16
C PHE A 56 -9.89 11.01 3.34
N ALA A 57 -9.06 10.95 2.29
CA ALA A 57 -7.67 11.41 2.36
C ALA A 57 -7.57 12.91 2.70
N SER A 58 -8.45 13.73 2.13
CA SER A 58 -8.57 15.16 2.43
C SER A 58 -8.98 15.41 3.89
N PHE A 59 -9.92 14.62 4.41
CA PHE A 59 -10.28 14.67 5.84
C PHE A 59 -9.08 14.32 6.72
N MET A 60 -8.38 13.22 6.41
CA MET A 60 -7.21 12.77 7.16
C MET A 60 -6.06 13.79 7.11
N GLN A 61 -5.86 14.48 5.97
CA GLN A 61 -4.88 15.57 5.86
C GLN A 61 -5.12 16.65 6.92
N ARG A 62 -6.37 17.05 7.13
CA ARG A 62 -6.73 18.05 8.13
C ARG A 62 -6.67 17.49 9.55
N ALA A 63 -7.22 16.30 9.77
CA ALA A 63 -7.33 15.68 11.09
C ALA A 63 -5.96 15.32 11.68
N LEU A 64 -5.00 14.94 10.84
CA LEU A 64 -3.66 14.55 11.26
C LEU A 64 -2.59 15.65 11.06
N GLY A 65 -2.98 16.82 10.53
CA GLY A 65 -2.06 17.95 10.34
C GLY A 65 -1.00 17.74 9.26
N TYR A 66 -1.28 16.95 8.21
CA TYR A 66 -0.37 16.85 7.07
C TYR A 66 -0.27 18.19 6.34
N SER A 67 0.96 18.55 5.96
CA SER A 67 1.25 19.72 5.15
C SER A 67 0.61 19.59 3.77
N PRO A 68 0.15 20.71 3.17
CA PRO A 68 -0.34 20.70 1.79
C PRO A 68 0.68 20.08 0.83
N GLY A 69 0.22 19.22 -0.09
CA GLY A 69 1.06 18.55 -1.07
C GLY A 69 1.71 17.24 -0.60
N GLN A 70 1.59 16.86 0.67
CA GLN A 70 2.08 15.55 1.14
C GLN A 70 1.20 14.37 0.67
N LEU A 71 -0.04 14.63 0.28
CA LEU A 71 -0.95 13.65 -0.29
C LEU A 71 -1.31 14.07 -1.73
N PRO A 72 -1.34 13.14 -2.71
CA PRO A 72 -1.75 13.42 -4.08
C PRO A 72 -3.27 13.59 -4.19
N LEU A 73 -3.77 14.66 -3.56
CA LEU A 73 -5.17 15.05 -3.54
C LEU A 73 -5.61 15.71 -4.84
N ASP A 74 -4.82 15.65 -5.91
CA ASP A 74 -5.15 16.01 -7.28
C ASP A 74 -5.75 14.82 -8.06
N ALA A 75 -5.68 13.60 -7.51
CA ALA A 75 -6.38 12.42 -8.02
C ALA A 75 -7.71 12.13 -7.27
N PRO A 76 -8.71 11.47 -7.90
CA PRO A 76 -9.96 11.04 -7.25
C PRO A 76 -9.76 9.97 -6.17
N CYS A 77 -8.79 9.09 -6.37
CA CYS A 77 -8.41 8.01 -5.46
C CYS A 77 -6.90 8.04 -5.22
N LEU A 78 -6.48 7.57 -4.06
CA LEU A 78 -5.09 7.39 -3.68
C LEU A 78 -4.86 5.90 -3.42
N LEU A 79 -3.77 5.35 -3.92
CA LEU A 79 -3.35 3.97 -3.72
C LEU A 79 -2.06 3.95 -2.91
N VAL A 80 -2.08 3.27 -1.76
CA VAL A 80 -0.89 2.96 -0.98
C VAL A 80 -0.44 1.55 -1.35
N LEU A 81 0.80 1.42 -1.80
CA LEU A 81 1.44 0.14 -2.12
C LEU A 81 2.57 -0.13 -1.14
N GLY A 82 2.62 -1.35 -0.63
CA GLY A 82 3.75 -1.89 0.10
C GLY A 82 4.38 -3.03 -0.69
N LEU A 83 5.69 -2.98 -0.88
CA LEU A 83 6.48 -4.03 -1.51
C LEU A 83 7.54 -4.53 -0.53
N GLY A 84 7.74 -5.84 -0.48
CA GLY A 84 8.88 -6.48 0.19
C GLY A 84 9.83 -7.09 -0.83
N ALA A 85 11.13 -7.00 -0.59
CA ALA A 85 12.17 -7.59 -1.44
C ALA A 85 13.38 -8.03 -0.63
N ASP A 86 14.28 -8.79 -1.26
CA ASP A 86 15.49 -9.35 -0.62
C ASP A 86 16.62 -8.31 -0.48
N SER A 87 16.48 -7.14 -1.10
CA SER A 87 17.44 -6.04 -0.98
C SER A 87 16.81 -4.68 -1.25
N MET A 88 17.44 -3.62 -0.76
CA MET A 88 16.99 -2.24 -1.01
C MET A 88 17.02 -1.90 -2.51
N GLU A 89 17.98 -2.44 -3.26
CA GLU A 89 18.11 -2.24 -4.70
C GLU A 89 16.92 -2.86 -5.44
N ALA A 90 16.56 -4.10 -5.08
CA ALA A 90 15.40 -4.79 -5.64
C ALA A 90 14.08 -4.08 -5.27
N ALA A 91 13.96 -3.59 -4.03
CA ALA A 91 12.79 -2.84 -3.58
C ALA A 91 12.62 -1.52 -4.36
N ARG A 92 13.72 -0.81 -4.64
CA ARG A 92 13.73 0.41 -5.45
C ARG A 92 13.44 0.15 -6.92
N ALA A 93 14.04 -0.88 -7.50
CA ALA A 93 13.85 -1.22 -8.91
C ALA A 93 12.42 -1.70 -9.23
N ALA A 94 11.64 -2.06 -8.21
CA ALA A 94 10.25 -2.48 -8.37
C ALA A 94 9.25 -1.31 -8.43
N LEU A 95 9.62 -0.09 -8.02
CA LEU A 95 8.77 1.11 -8.09
C LEU A 95 9.12 1.99 -9.29
#